data_AF-A0A5C6EJE0-F1
#
_entry.id   AF-A0A5C6EJE0-F1
#
_cell.length_a   1.000
_cell.length_b   1.000
_cell.length_c   1.000
_cell.angle_alpha   90.00
_cell.angle_beta   90.00
_cell.angle_gamma   90.00
#
_symmetry.space_group_name_H-M   'P 1'
#
loop_
_entity.id
_entity.type
_entity.pdbx_description
1 polymer ?
#
loop_
_entity_poly.entity_id
_entity_poly.type
_entity_poly.pdbx_seq_one_letter_code
_entity_poly.pdbx_strand_id
1 'polypeptide(L)'
;MTDPSIEAQKYNDPRAKITGRGIAMGVAVAVLAVVGAWASIHARKTQLGETTRFWGQDTITALQLGERIEIRPRGASTFEPVDLTSTPGLGHLRRALLDERHFDWATETEGAATEMCGQVESDADAASEAPGCLQIRITDPTGHRFEPIEIDLALDGGWVGPSDGTKRVKVTDWVQPKLKNWFKTIMSVKQKRYDDRD
;
A
#
# COMPACT_ATOMS: atom_id res chain seq x y z
N MET A 1 -26.57 -16.75 -45.41
CA MET A 1 -25.90 -18.02 -45.77
C MET A 1 -24.51 -17.64 -46.24
N THR A 2 -23.58 -17.55 -45.29
CA THR A 2 -22.23 -17.01 -45.50
C THR A 2 -21.38 -18.15 -46.00
N ASP A 3 -20.89 -18.04 -47.23
CA ASP A 3 -20.17 -19.09 -47.93
C ASP A 3 -18.80 -19.35 -47.25
N PRO A 4 -18.58 -20.53 -46.64
CA PRO A 4 -17.33 -20.86 -45.96
C PRO A 4 -16.12 -20.97 -46.90
N SER A 5 -16.35 -20.96 -48.23
CA SER A 5 -15.27 -21.08 -49.22
C SER A 5 -14.46 -19.79 -49.40
N ILE A 6 -14.99 -18.62 -49.06
CA ILE A 6 -14.29 -17.34 -49.19
C ILE A 6 -13.27 -17.13 -48.05
N GLU A 7 -13.58 -17.59 -46.83
CA GLU A 7 -12.64 -17.50 -45.70
C GLU A 7 -11.45 -18.46 -45.85
N ALA A 8 -11.66 -19.65 -46.43
CA ALA A 8 -10.62 -20.64 -46.65
C ALA A 8 -9.61 -20.24 -47.74
N GLN A 9 -10.04 -19.50 -48.78
CA GLN A 9 -9.16 -19.07 -49.87
C GLN A 9 -8.25 -17.89 -49.51
N LYS A 10 -8.63 -17.07 -48.52
CA LYS A 10 -7.79 -15.94 -48.09
C LYS A 10 -6.55 -16.37 -47.30
N TYR A 11 -6.59 -17.57 -46.69
CA TYR A 11 -5.48 -18.15 -45.93
C TYR A 11 -4.52 -19.01 -46.76
N ASN A 12 -4.88 -19.32 -48.01
CA ASN A 12 -4.19 -20.32 -48.83
C ASN A 12 -3.83 -19.77 -50.21
N ASP A 13 -3.20 -18.58 -50.25
CA ASP A 13 -2.54 -18.09 -51.47
C ASP A 13 -1.12 -18.68 -51.53
N PRO A 14 -0.84 -19.63 -52.44
CA PRO A 14 0.47 -20.29 -52.56
C PRO A 14 1.60 -19.35 -53.01
N ARG A 15 1.30 -18.05 -53.20
CA ARG A 15 2.26 -17.01 -53.57
C ARG A 15 2.85 -16.24 -52.39
N ALA A 16 2.37 -16.47 -51.17
CA ALA A 16 3.02 -15.98 -49.95
C ALA A 16 4.34 -16.74 -49.72
N LYS A 17 5.34 -16.49 -50.57
CA LYS A 17 6.67 -17.05 -50.42
C LYS A 17 7.27 -16.43 -49.16
N ILE A 18 7.49 -17.25 -48.14
CA ILE A 18 8.26 -16.89 -46.96
C ILE A 18 9.66 -16.50 -47.45
N THR A 19 9.87 -15.21 -47.63
CA THR A 19 11.13 -14.65 -48.07
C THR A 19 11.99 -14.38 -46.85
N GLY A 20 13.32 -14.53 -46.95
CA GLY A 20 14.22 -14.26 -45.82
C GLY A 20 14.04 -12.86 -45.21
N ARG A 21 13.59 -11.88 -46.03
CA ARG A 21 13.17 -10.55 -45.59
C ARG A 21 11.91 -10.55 -44.73
N GLY A 22 10.90 -11.37 -45.05
CA GLY A 22 9.70 -11.53 -44.24
C GLY A 22 9.99 -12.18 -42.88
N ILE A 23 10.88 -13.19 -42.86
CA ILE A 23 11.37 -13.77 -41.60
C ILE A 23 12.12 -12.72 -40.79
N ALA A 24 13.05 -11.98 -41.41
CA ALA A 24 13.81 -10.93 -40.73
C ALA A 24 12.91 -9.84 -40.14
N MET A 25 11.84 -9.45 -40.87
CA MET A 25 10.86 -8.47 -40.38
C MET A 25 10.05 -9.02 -39.21
N GLY A 26 9.64 -10.30 -39.26
CA GLY A 26 8.98 -10.98 -38.14
C GLY A 26 9.87 -11.05 -36.89
N VAL A 27 11.15 -11.40 -37.06
CA VAL A 27 12.14 -11.41 -35.97
C VAL A 27 12.35 -10.01 -35.40
N ALA A 28 12.46 -8.98 -36.24
CA ALA A 28 12.62 -7.60 -35.80
C ALA A 28 11.44 -7.11 -34.94
N VAL A 29 10.20 -7.45 -35.34
CA VAL A 29 9.00 -7.13 -34.56
C VAL A 29 9.00 -7.88 -33.22
N ALA A 30 9.37 -9.16 -33.21
CA ALA A 30 9.46 -9.94 -31.98
C ALA A 30 10.50 -9.37 -31.01
N VAL A 31 11.69 -9.00 -31.52
CA VAL A 31 12.75 -8.36 -30.72
C VAL A 31 12.27 -7.02 -30.16
N LEU A 32 11.62 -6.18 -30.97
CA LEU A 32 11.05 -4.91 -30.51
C LEU A 32 9.97 -5.10 -29.44
N ALA A 33 9.12 -6.12 -29.57
CA ALA A 33 8.12 -6.45 -28.57
C ALA A 33 8.76 -6.87 -27.23
N VAL A 34 9.80 -7.71 -27.27
CA VAL A 34 10.55 -8.12 -26.09
C VAL A 34 11.24 -6.93 -25.43
N VAL A 35 11.93 -6.09 -26.21
CA VAL A 35 12.60 -4.88 -25.69
C VAL A 35 11.58 -3.89 -25.13
N GLY A 36 10.45 -3.70 -25.81
CA GLY A 36 9.37 -2.82 -25.34
C GLY A 36 8.74 -3.32 -24.04
N ALA A 37 8.51 -4.63 -23.91
CA ALA A 37 8.03 -5.24 -22.68
C ALA A 37 9.06 -5.11 -21.54
N TRP A 38 10.34 -5.37 -21.83
CA TRP A 38 11.42 -5.21 -20.86
C TRP A 38 11.57 -3.77 -20.39
N ALA A 39 11.60 -2.81 -21.32
CA ALA A 39 11.64 -1.38 -21.02
C ALA A 39 10.39 -0.92 -20.25
N SER A 40 9.21 -1.45 -20.57
CA SER A 40 7.96 -1.15 -19.86
C SER A 40 8.00 -1.63 -18.41
N ILE A 41 8.58 -2.81 -18.14
CA ILE A 41 8.76 -3.33 -16.77
C ILE A 41 9.80 -2.50 -16.02
N HIS A 42 10.95 -2.23 -16.63
CA HIS A 42 12.04 -1.47 -15.99
C HIS A 42 11.68 0.01 -15.77
N ALA A 43 10.81 0.58 -16.61
CA ALA A 43 10.29 1.93 -16.46
C ALA A 43 9.14 2.04 -15.42
N ARG A 44 8.68 0.93 -14.82
CA ARG A 44 7.67 1.02 -13.74
C ARG A 44 8.26 1.74 -12.53
N LYS A 45 7.87 3.00 -12.37
CA LYS A 45 8.22 3.91 -11.27
C LYS A 45 7.80 3.44 -9.86
N THR A 46 6.98 2.39 -9.75
CA THR A 46 6.67 1.76 -8.46
C THR A 46 7.78 0.78 -8.13
N GLN A 47 8.86 1.31 -7.59
CA GLN A 47 9.82 0.52 -6.87
C GLN A 47 9.10 0.03 -5.60
N LEU A 48 9.02 -1.29 -5.43
CA LEU A 48 8.44 -1.95 -4.26
C LEU A 48 9.48 -2.85 -3.59
N GLY A 49 10.75 -2.73 -3.96
CA GLY A 49 11.78 -3.69 -3.56
C GLY A 49 11.97 -3.69 -2.05
N GLU A 50 12.26 -2.52 -1.51
CA GLU A 50 12.47 -2.35 -0.07
C GLU A 50 11.16 -2.51 0.71
N THR A 51 10.06 -1.95 0.21
CA THR A 51 8.75 -2.07 0.87
C THR A 51 8.27 -3.51 0.95
N THR A 52 8.46 -4.32 -0.10
CA THR A 52 8.14 -5.76 -0.08
C THR A 52 9.10 -6.55 0.81
N ARG A 53 10.40 -6.21 0.85
CA ARG A 53 11.35 -6.83 1.78
C ARG A 53 10.99 -6.53 3.23
N PHE A 54 10.60 -5.29 3.51
CA PHE A 54 10.23 -4.83 4.84
C PHE A 54 8.88 -5.42 5.27
N TRP A 55 7.81 -5.24 4.50
CA TRP A 55 6.48 -5.70 4.94
C TRP A 55 6.24 -7.20 4.75
N GLY A 56 6.89 -7.84 3.79
CA GLY A 56 6.53 -9.18 3.36
C GLY A 56 5.25 -9.20 2.50
N GLN A 57 5.02 -10.31 1.81
CA GLN A 57 3.91 -10.42 0.85
C GLN A 57 2.52 -10.32 1.50
N ASP A 58 2.36 -10.85 2.71
CA ASP A 58 1.06 -10.89 3.38
C ASP A 58 0.60 -9.49 3.79
N THR A 59 1.49 -8.67 4.35
CA THR A 59 1.19 -7.27 4.70
C THR A 59 0.97 -6.41 3.45
N ILE A 60 1.72 -6.62 2.37
CA ILE A 60 1.46 -5.94 1.09
C ILE A 60 0.07 -6.29 0.57
N THR A 61 -0.29 -7.57 0.60
CA THR A 61 -1.60 -8.07 0.17
C THR A 61 -2.71 -7.46 1.03
N ALA A 62 -2.53 -7.44 2.35
CA ALA A 62 -3.46 -6.82 3.29
C ALA A 62 -3.66 -5.32 3.00
N LEU A 63 -2.57 -4.59 2.78
CA LEU A 63 -2.63 -3.16 2.44
C LEU A 63 -3.34 -2.90 1.10
N GLN A 64 -3.24 -3.81 0.13
CA GLN A 64 -3.88 -3.66 -1.18
C GLN A 64 -5.36 -4.11 -1.18
N LEU A 65 -5.66 -5.23 -0.53
CA LEU A 65 -6.94 -5.93 -0.66
C LEU A 65 -7.82 -5.88 0.58
N GLY A 66 -7.27 -5.44 1.73
CA GLY A 66 -7.97 -5.53 3.00
C GLY A 66 -9.27 -4.75 3.00
N GLU A 67 -10.35 -5.43 3.36
CA GLU A 67 -11.70 -4.88 3.36
C GLU A 67 -11.88 -3.93 4.53
N ARG A 68 -11.40 -4.30 5.71
CA ARG A 68 -11.63 -3.58 6.95
C ARG A 68 -10.33 -3.07 7.54
N ILE A 69 -10.33 -1.79 7.91
CA ILE A 69 -9.19 -1.11 8.53
C ILE A 69 -9.68 -0.46 9.81
N GLU A 70 -9.08 -0.84 10.94
CA GLU A 70 -9.38 -0.30 12.26
C GLU A 70 -8.14 0.41 12.81
N ILE A 71 -8.32 1.57 13.45
CA ILE A 71 -7.29 2.18 14.29
C ILE A 71 -7.54 1.76 15.72
N ARG A 72 -6.51 1.33 16.43
CA ARG A 72 -6.53 1.02 17.85
C ARG A 72 -5.53 1.89 18.60
N PRO A 73 -5.83 2.24 19.87
CA PRO A 73 -4.87 2.91 20.72
C PRO A 73 -3.63 2.02 20.95
N ARG A 74 -2.46 2.66 21.04
CA ARG A 74 -1.19 1.99 21.35
C ARG A 74 -0.32 2.90 22.21
N GLY A 75 0.54 2.31 23.04
CA GLY A 75 1.37 3.07 23.97
C GLY A 75 0.53 3.83 25.01
N ALA A 76 0.81 5.12 25.20
CA ALA A 76 0.10 5.99 26.14
C ALA A 76 -1.22 6.58 25.59
N SER A 77 -1.59 6.28 24.34
CA SER A 77 -2.81 6.84 23.74
C SER A 77 -4.06 6.12 24.23
N THR A 78 -5.10 6.86 24.59
CA THR A 78 -6.38 6.31 25.07
C THR A 78 -7.54 6.83 24.21
N PHE A 79 -8.04 5.99 23.29
CA PHE A 79 -9.24 6.26 22.50
C PHE A 79 -9.92 4.95 22.10
N GLU A 80 -11.22 4.98 21.81
CA GLU A 80 -11.92 3.78 21.36
C GLU A 80 -11.49 3.35 19.95
N PRO A 81 -11.42 2.04 19.65
CA PRO A 81 -11.10 1.57 18.31
C PRO A 81 -11.99 2.21 17.24
N VAL A 82 -11.38 2.86 16.25
CA VAL A 82 -12.09 3.57 15.19
C VAL A 82 -12.08 2.75 13.91
N ASP A 83 -13.27 2.38 13.42
CA ASP A 83 -13.40 1.75 12.12
C ASP A 83 -13.26 2.77 10.99
N LEU A 84 -12.23 2.59 10.17
CA LEU A 84 -11.91 3.45 9.05
C LEU A 84 -12.50 2.99 7.72
N THR A 85 -13.12 1.82 7.63
CA THR A 85 -13.49 1.17 6.36
C THR A 85 -14.29 2.08 5.41
N SER A 86 -15.25 2.84 5.93
CA SER A 86 -16.08 3.76 5.14
C SER A 86 -15.53 5.20 5.07
N THR A 87 -14.26 5.39 5.44
CA THR A 87 -13.66 6.73 5.55
C THR A 87 -13.04 7.15 4.22
N PRO A 88 -13.35 8.35 3.71
CA PRO A 88 -12.70 8.86 2.51
C PRO A 88 -11.19 9.03 2.76
N GLY A 89 -10.37 8.70 1.76
CA GLY A 89 -8.92 8.91 1.82
C GLY A 89 -8.10 7.70 2.29
N LEU A 90 -8.69 6.53 2.53
CA LEU A 90 -7.94 5.29 2.80
C LEU A 90 -6.92 4.93 1.71
N GLY A 91 -7.19 5.30 0.46
CA GLY A 91 -6.23 5.14 -0.64
C GLY A 91 -4.92 5.91 -0.40
N HIS A 92 -4.97 7.07 0.27
CA HIS A 92 -3.78 7.82 0.64
C HIS A 92 -2.99 7.13 1.75
N LEU A 93 -3.67 6.58 2.76
CA LEU A 93 -3.02 5.78 3.82
C LEU A 93 -2.32 4.55 3.24
N ARG A 94 -3.03 3.78 2.40
CA ARG A 94 -2.45 2.61 1.71
C ARG A 94 -1.24 3.00 0.90
N ARG A 95 -1.34 4.08 0.11
CA ARG A 95 -0.19 4.59 -0.65
C ARG A 95 0.95 5.06 0.26
N ALA A 96 0.63 5.70 1.39
CA ALA A 96 1.62 6.14 2.36
C ALA A 96 2.48 4.97 2.86
N LEU A 97 1.84 3.82 3.12
CA LEU A 97 2.48 2.62 3.64
C LEU A 97 3.12 1.71 2.57
N LEU A 98 2.72 1.85 1.29
CA LEU A 98 3.19 1.01 0.18
C LEU A 98 4.29 1.65 -0.69
N ASP A 99 4.34 2.98 -0.80
CA ASP A 99 5.32 3.65 -1.67
C ASP A 99 6.69 3.68 -0.99
N GLU A 100 7.70 3.04 -1.59
CA GLU A 100 8.99 2.89 -0.93
C GLU A 100 9.71 4.23 -0.67
N ARG A 101 9.39 5.26 -1.45
CA ARG A 101 9.99 6.59 -1.33
C ARG A 101 9.49 7.35 -0.10
N HIS A 102 8.49 6.81 0.58
CA HIS A 102 7.96 7.39 1.80
C HIS A 102 8.73 7.02 3.05
N PHE A 103 9.65 6.05 2.96
CA PHE A 103 10.45 5.58 4.06
C PHE A 103 11.92 6.00 3.87
N ASP A 104 12.58 6.28 4.99
CA ASP A 104 14.02 6.43 5.04
C ASP A 104 14.65 5.08 5.41
N TRP A 105 14.96 4.29 4.39
CA TRP A 105 15.48 2.93 4.57
C TRP A 105 16.82 2.87 5.30
N ALA A 106 17.58 3.96 5.36
CA ALA A 106 18.81 4.02 6.15
C ALA A 106 18.56 3.97 7.67
N THR A 107 17.31 4.18 8.10
CA THR A 107 16.89 4.17 9.51
C THR A 107 16.27 2.84 9.95
N GLU A 108 16.25 1.82 9.08
CA GLU A 108 15.73 0.51 9.44
C GLU A 108 16.53 -0.09 10.59
N THR A 109 15.82 -0.44 11.66
CA THR A 109 16.38 -1.04 12.86
C THR A 109 15.47 -2.15 13.37
N GLU A 110 16.05 -3.09 14.13
CA GLU A 110 15.28 -4.07 14.88
C GLU A 110 14.54 -3.39 16.05
N GLY A 111 13.42 -4.00 16.46
CA GLY A 111 12.60 -3.54 17.59
C GLY A 111 11.26 -2.93 17.18
N ALA A 112 10.39 -2.76 18.17
CA ALA A 112 9.03 -2.34 17.93
C ALA A 112 8.94 -0.83 17.66
N ALA A 113 8.05 -0.42 16.75
CA ALA A 113 7.74 0.99 16.53
C ALA A 113 7.18 1.67 17.79
N THR A 114 6.54 0.89 18.68
CA THR A 114 5.95 1.35 19.94
C THR A 114 6.98 1.79 20.98
N GLU A 115 8.21 1.31 20.91
CA GLU A 115 9.30 1.78 21.77
C GLU A 115 9.66 3.24 21.47
N MET A 116 9.33 3.71 20.26
CA MET A 116 9.54 5.09 19.83
C MET A 116 8.34 5.99 20.13
N CYS A 117 7.33 5.48 20.83
CA CYS A 117 6.25 6.28 21.36
C CYS A 117 6.77 7.23 22.43
N GLY A 118 6.54 8.54 22.24
CA GLY A 118 6.74 9.50 23.31
C GLY A 118 5.84 9.17 24.50
N GLN A 119 6.30 9.47 25.71
CA GLN A 119 5.43 9.55 26.87
C GLN A 119 4.50 10.74 26.64
N VAL A 120 3.26 10.48 26.23
CA VAL A 120 2.22 11.51 26.22
C VAL A 120 1.94 11.79 27.69
N GLU A 121 2.43 12.92 28.20
CA GLU A 121 2.00 13.42 29.51
C GLU A 121 0.49 13.58 29.45
N SER A 122 -0.17 12.97 30.42
CA SER A 122 -1.61 12.79 30.51
C SER A 122 -2.30 14.13 30.78
N ASP A 123 -2.40 14.98 29.78
CA ASP A 123 -3.24 16.17 29.87
C ASP A 123 -4.63 15.85 29.31
N ALA A 124 -5.61 15.91 30.21
CA ALA A 124 -7.03 15.63 30.00
C ALA A 124 -7.73 16.57 29.00
N ASP A 125 -7.00 17.45 28.33
CA ASP A 125 -7.46 18.36 27.26
C ASP A 125 -7.16 17.85 25.84
N ALA A 126 -6.59 16.65 25.70
CA ALA A 126 -6.13 16.06 24.44
C ALA A 126 -7.22 15.54 23.47
N ALA A 127 -8.49 15.93 23.63
CA ALA A 127 -9.57 15.51 22.73
C ALA A 127 -9.43 16.06 21.29
N SER A 128 -8.42 16.88 21.00
CA SER A 128 -8.18 17.47 19.67
C SER A 128 -6.77 17.27 19.10
N GLU A 129 -5.92 16.50 19.78
CA GLU A 129 -4.55 16.23 19.32
C GLU A 129 -4.44 14.79 18.80
N ALA A 130 -3.76 14.60 17.66
CA ALA A 130 -3.61 13.25 17.10
C ALA A 130 -2.85 12.38 18.12
N PRO A 131 -3.25 11.11 18.33
CA PRO A 131 -2.57 10.24 19.27
C PRO A 131 -1.10 10.10 18.85
N GLY A 132 -0.18 10.21 19.82
CA GLY A 132 1.25 10.04 19.54
C GLY A 132 1.56 8.65 18.97
N CYS A 133 0.78 7.64 19.37
CA CYS A 133 0.90 6.27 18.90
C CYS A 133 -0.43 5.58 18.62
N LEU A 134 -0.42 4.76 17.57
CA LEU A 134 -1.58 4.00 17.16
C LEU A 134 -1.18 2.69 16.50
N GLN A 135 -2.12 1.75 16.49
CA GLN A 135 -2.02 0.51 15.74
C GLN A 135 -3.08 0.54 14.62
N ILE A 136 -2.69 0.14 13.43
CA ILE A 136 -3.60 -0.13 12.31
C ILE A 136 -3.79 -1.64 12.25
N ARG A 137 -5.03 -2.09 12.35
CA ARG A 137 -5.40 -3.48 12.13
C ARG A 137 -6.17 -3.61 10.82
N ILE A 138 -5.71 -4.51 9.96
CA ILE A 138 -6.29 -4.79 8.66
C ILE A 138 -6.85 -6.21 8.67
N THR A 139 -8.11 -6.37 8.29
CA THR A 139 -8.78 -7.68 8.21
C THR A 139 -9.56 -7.83 6.90
N ASP A 140 -9.79 -9.10 6.53
CA ASP A 140 -10.57 -9.50 5.37
C ASP A 140 -11.64 -10.51 5.80
N PRO A 141 -12.70 -10.03 6.49
CA PRO A 141 -13.69 -10.91 7.10
C PRO A 141 -14.52 -11.69 6.08
N THR A 142 -14.62 -11.23 4.83
CA THR A 142 -15.39 -11.90 3.78
C THR A 142 -14.49 -12.78 2.92
N GLY A 143 -13.36 -12.24 2.45
CA GLY A 143 -12.50 -12.92 1.49
C GLY A 143 -11.53 -13.92 2.10
N HIS A 144 -11.18 -13.78 3.39
CA HIS A 144 -10.19 -14.60 4.10
C HIS A 144 -8.88 -14.81 3.31
N ARG A 145 -8.46 -13.82 2.52
CA ARG A 145 -7.29 -13.92 1.63
C ARG A 145 -5.96 -13.83 2.37
N PHE A 146 -5.97 -13.27 3.58
CA PHE A 146 -4.81 -13.09 4.43
C PHE A 146 -5.23 -13.08 5.91
N GLU A 147 -4.31 -13.46 6.80
CA GLU A 147 -4.49 -13.39 8.25
C GLU A 147 -4.49 -11.93 8.74
N PRO A 148 -5.20 -11.59 9.83
CA PRO A 148 -5.20 -10.22 10.38
C PRO A 148 -3.79 -9.65 10.53
N ILE A 149 -3.54 -8.51 9.87
CA ILE A 149 -2.26 -7.81 9.94
C ILE A 149 -2.39 -6.62 10.87
N GLU A 150 -1.42 -6.46 11.75
CA GLU A 150 -1.32 -5.34 12.68
C GLU A 150 0.00 -4.57 12.42
N ILE A 151 -0.13 -3.25 12.30
CA ILE A 151 0.97 -2.33 12.02
C ILE A 151 0.98 -1.27 13.13
N ASP A 152 2.12 -1.09 13.79
CA ASP A 152 2.29 -0.10 14.84
C ASP A 152 2.94 1.17 14.26
N LEU A 153 2.44 2.33 14.68
CA LEU A 153 2.92 3.65 14.26
C LEU A 153 3.17 4.55 15.47
N ALA A 154 4.35 5.15 15.52
CA ALA A 154 4.67 6.28 16.40
C ALA A 154 4.74 7.57 15.56
N LEU A 155 3.66 8.35 15.58
CA LEU A 155 3.44 9.49 14.70
C LEU A 155 4.39 10.67 15.01
N ASP A 156 4.81 10.85 16.26
CA ASP A 156 5.69 11.95 16.66
C ASP A 156 7.11 11.81 16.13
N GLY A 157 7.62 10.58 16.04
CA GLY A 157 8.93 10.28 15.47
C GLY A 157 8.87 9.79 14.02
N GLY A 158 7.67 9.55 13.48
CA GLY A 158 7.46 8.97 12.16
C GLY A 158 7.86 7.50 12.06
N TRP A 159 7.88 6.75 13.17
CA TRP A 159 8.26 5.35 13.13
C TRP A 159 7.08 4.45 12.79
N VAL A 160 7.36 3.41 12.02
CA VAL A 160 6.37 2.48 11.51
C VAL A 160 7.00 1.09 11.39
N GLY A 161 6.24 0.07 11.76
CA GLY A 161 6.69 -1.32 11.68
C GLY A 161 5.57 -2.30 11.97
N PRO A 162 5.79 -3.61 11.74
CA PRO A 162 4.82 -4.63 12.11
C PRO A 162 4.63 -4.67 13.63
N SER A 163 3.42 -4.98 14.09
CA SER A 163 3.13 -5.06 15.54
C SER A 163 3.81 -6.24 16.25
N ASP A 164 4.44 -7.16 15.50
CA ASP A 164 5.26 -8.25 16.05
C ASP A 164 6.59 -7.75 16.66
N GLY A 165 6.95 -6.48 16.41
CA GLY A 165 8.14 -5.84 16.97
C GLY A 165 9.45 -6.27 16.34
N THR A 166 9.41 -6.97 15.20
CA THR A 166 10.62 -7.49 14.53
C THR A 166 11.52 -6.37 14.00
N LYS A 167 10.91 -5.30 13.47
CA LYS A 167 11.62 -4.19 12.83
C LYS A 167 10.78 -2.94 12.73
N ARG A 168 11.46 -1.82 12.53
CA ARG A 168 10.88 -0.49 12.35
C ARG A 168 11.71 0.33 11.37
N VAL A 169 11.06 1.28 10.72
CA VAL A 169 11.68 2.25 9.82
C VAL A 169 11.02 3.61 10.02
N LYS A 170 11.75 4.70 9.80
CA LYS A 170 11.14 6.04 9.77
C LYS A 170 10.49 6.30 8.42
N VAL A 171 9.35 6.96 8.45
CA VAL A 171 8.88 7.71 7.29
C VAL A 171 9.75 8.95 7.09
N THR A 172 9.88 9.40 5.85
CA THR A 172 10.61 10.62 5.51
C THR A 172 9.98 11.86 6.14
N ASP A 173 10.79 12.89 6.36
CA ASP A 173 10.39 14.18 6.95
C ASP A 173 9.21 14.85 6.21
N TRP A 174 9.05 14.56 4.91
CA TRP A 174 7.94 15.08 4.11
C TRP A 174 6.63 14.31 4.30
N VAL A 175 6.69 13.00 4.59
CA VAL A 175 5.51 12.14 4.78
C VAL A 175 5.02 12.20 6.22
N GLN A 176 5.93 12.26 7.18
CA GLN A 176 5.61 12.31 8.61
C GLN A 176 4.48 13.31 8.97
N PRO A 177 4.59 14.62 8.65
CA PRO A 177 3.56 15.59 9.03
C PRO A 177 2.22 15.33 8.32
N LYS A 178 2.26 14.76 7.10
CA LYS A 178 1.05 14.42 6.35
C LYS A 178 0.31 13.27 6.98
N LEU A 179 1.04 12.24 7.42
CA LEU A 179 0.48 11.09 8.08
C LEU A 179 -0.14 11.49 9.42
N LYS A 180 0.60 12.27 10.23
CA LYS A 180 0.11 12.82 11.51
C LYS A 180 -1.16 13.66 11.32
N ASN A 181 -1.17 14.57 10.34
CA ASN A 181 -2.34 15.39 10.04
C ASN A 181 -3.52 14.57 9.53
N TRP A 182 -3.29 13.55 8.71
CA TRP A 182 -4.34 12.67 8.22
C TRP A 182 -5.06 11.95 9.38
N PHE A 183 -4.29 11.36 10.31
CA PHE A 183 -4.85 10.74 11.50
C PHE A 183 -5.60 11.73 12.39
N LYS A 184 -5.04 12.94 12.60
CA LYS A 184 -5.70 14.03 13.33
C LYS A 184 -7.06 14.36 12.74
N THR A 185 -7.14 14.56 11.42
CA THR A 185 -8.39 14.88 10.72
C THR A 185 -9.39 13.75 10.85
N ILE A 186 -9.00 12.51 10.54
CA ILE A 186 -9.92 11.38 10.54
C ILE A 186 -10.48 11.08 11.93
N MET A 187 -9.64 11.12 12.96
CA MET A 187 -10.08 10.89 14.33
C MET A 187 -11.02 12.00 14.81
N SER A 188 -10.70 13.27 14.53
CA SER A 188 -11.59 14.39 14.89
C SER A 188 -12.96 14.33 14.21
N VAL A 189 -13.02 13.90 12.94
CA VAL A 189 -14.28 13.78 12.20
C VAL A 189 -15.13 12.63 12.75
N LYS A 190 -14.50 11.52 13.14
CA LYS A 190 -15.19 10.36 13.69
C LYS A 190 -15.70 10.62 15.10
N GLN A 191 -14.92 11.29 15.93
CA GLN A 191 -15.33 11.71 17.28
C GLN A 191 -16.52 12.66 17.22
N LYS A 192 -16.50 13.69 16.36
CA LYS A 192 -17.65 14.59 16.18
C LYS A 192 -18.93 13.87 15.78
N ARG A 193 -18.87 12.91 14.83
CA ARG A 193 -20.04 12.12 14.44
C ARG A 193 -20.57 11.22 15.56
N TYR A 194 -19.71 10.84 16.50
CA TYR A 194 -20.09 10.05 17.65
C TYR A 194 -20.80 10.94 18.66
N ASP A 195 -20.20 12.08 19.01
CA ASP A 195 -20.79 13.06 19.93
C ASP A 195 -22.14 13.60 19.45
N ASP A 196 -22.34 13.74 18.13
CA ASP A 196 -23.61 14.18 17.53
C ASP A 196 -24.72 13.09 17.51
N ARG A 197 -24.43 11.84 17.92
CA ARG A 197 -25.39 10.73 17.96
C ARG A 197 -26.04 10.51 19.33
N ASP A 198 -25.47 11.07 20.39
CA ASP A 198 -25.99 11.06 21.76
C ASP A 198 -26.75 12.36 22.08
#